data_AF-A0A176RSE3-F1
#
_entry.id   AF-A0A176RSE3-F1
#
_cell.length_a   1.000
_cell.length_b   1.000
_cell.length_c   1.000
_cell.angle_alpha   90.00
_cell.angle_beta   90.00
_cell.angle_gamma   90.00
#
_symmetry.space_group_name_H-M   'P 1'
#
loop_
_entity.id
_entity.type
_entity.pdbx_description
1 polymer ?
#
loop_
_entity_poly.entity_id
_entity_poly.type
_entity_poly.pdbx_seq_one_letter_code
_entity_poly.pdbx_strand_id
1 'polypeptide(L)' 'MGDPHFVDAPNGDFRLRADSPAINVGDSSVIESYPFLKDEAGNEIDLDGNRRIVGEAIDLGAYEHQ' A
#
# COMPACT_ATOMS: atom_id res chain seq x y z
N MET A 1 -11.65 -11.60 -4.08
CA MET A 1 -10.41 -11.16 -3.40
C MET A 1 -9.87 -12.31 -2.59
N GLY A 2 -8.55 -12.55 -2.65
CA GLY A 2 -7.86 -13.63 -1.94
C GLY A 2 -7.31 -13.18 -0.59
N ASP A 3 -6.61 -14.08 0.10
CA ASP A 3 -5.88 -13.78 1.34
C ASP A 3 -4.77 -12.74 1.05
N PRO A 4 -4.71 -11.59 1.75
CA PRO A 4 -3.68 -10.57 1.55
C PRO A 4 -2.25 -11.01 1.86
N HIS A 5 -2.02 -12.15 2.53
CA HIS A 5 -0.68 -12.63 2.89
C HIS A 5 0.15 -11.57 3.63
N PHE A 6 -0.34 -11.11 4.77
CA PHE A 6 0.40 -10.18 5.63
C PHE A 6 1.66 -10.82 6.24
N VAL A 7 2.63 -9.99 6.61
CA VAL A 7 3.88 -10.42 7.28
C VAL A 7 3.58 -11.02 8.65
N ASP A 8 2.83 -10.32 9.51
CA ASP A 8 2.47 -10.78 10.86
C ASP A 8 1.22 -10.06 11.41
N ALA A 9 0.07 -10.35 10.79
CA ALA A 9 -1.22 -9.76 11.17
C ALA A 9 -1.59 -9.94 12.66
N PRO A 10 -1.35 -11.10 13.31
CA PRO A 10 -1.61 -11.25 14.75
C PRO A 10 -0.86 -10.25 15.64
N ASN A 11 0.30 -9.75 15.19
CA ASN A 11 1.09 -8.75 15.89
C ASN A 11 0.94 -7.33 15.31
N GLY A 12 -0.01 -7.12 14.39
CA GLY A 12 -0.33 -5.83 13.80
C GLY A 12 0.56 -5.42 12.62
N ASP A 13 1.40 -6.32 12.10
CA ASP A 13 2.18 -6.09 10.89
C ASP A 13 1.36 -6.48 9.66
N PHE A 14 0.64 -5.49 9.11
CA PHE A 14 -0.20 -5.64 7.93
C PHE A 14 0.52 -5.30 6.62
N ARG A 15 1.85 -5.28 6.60
CA ARG A 15 2.61 -5.18 5.36
C ARG A 15 2.42 -6.46 4.56
N LEU A 16 2.40 -6.32 3.24
CA LEU A 16 2.21 -7.44 2.33
C LEU A 16 3.52 -8.25 2.22
N ARG A 17 3.41 -9.58 2.10
CA ARG A 17 4.51 -10.43 1.64
C ARG A 17 4.61 -10.38 0.11
N ALA A 18 5.77 -10.70 -0.43
CA ALA A 18 6.04 -10.67 -1.88
C ALA A 18 5.11 -11.57 -2.72
N ASP A 19 4.47 -12.58 -2.12
CA ASP A 19 3.49 -13.48 -2.76
C ASP A 19 2.03 -13.04 -2.55
N SER A 20 1.80 -11.80 -2.13
CA SER A 20 0.46 -11.28 -1.90
C SER A 20 -0.29 -11.02 -3.22
N PRO A 21 -1.56 -11.44 -3.33
CA PRO A 21 -2.42 -11.08 -4.46
C PRO A 21 -2.89 -9.61 -4.42
N ALA A 22 -2.55 -8.86 -3.37
CA ALA A 22 -2.91 -7.46 -3.20
C ALA A 22 -1.87 -6.49 -3.81
N ILE A 23 -0.74 -7.01 -4.29
CA ILE A 23 0.33 -6.21 -4.89
C ILE A 23 -0.03 -5.80 -6.32
N ASN A 24 0.12 -4.51 -6.67
CA ASN A 24 -0.04 -3.93 -8.00
C ASN A 24 -1.39 -4.22 -8.68
N VAL A 25 -2.49 -4.21 -7.90
CA VAL A 25 -3.84 -4.50 -8.42
C VAL A 25 -4.90 -3.45 -8.08
N GLY A 26 -4.54 -2.41 -7.34
CA GLY A 26 -5.45 -1.32 -7.00
C GLY A 26 -5.63 -0.30 -8.13
N ASP A 27 -6.60 0.59 -7.97
CA ASP A 27 -6.83 1.70 -8.89
C ASP A 27 -5.99 2.91 -8.46
N SER A 28 -4.90 3.21 -9.17
CA SER A 28 -4.00 4.32 -8.84
C SER A 28 -4.64 5.71 -8.96
N SER A 29 -5.78 5.86 -9.65
CA SER A 29 -6.47 7.16 -9.77
C SER A 29 -7.04 7.66 -8.43
N VAL A 30 -7.14 6.77 -7.43
CA VAL A 30 -7.58 7.13 -6.08
C VAL A 30 -6.67 8.16 -5.43
N ILE A 31 -5.38 8.25 -5.81
CA ILE A 31 -4.43 9.22 -5.28
C ILE A 31 -4.87 10.66 -5.52
N GLU A 32 -5.51 10.92 -6.64
CA GLU A 32 -6.02 12.26 -6.97
C GLU A 32 -7.37 12.53 -6.30
N SER A 33 -8.08 11.49 -5.87
CA SER A 33 -9.48 11.57 -5.42
C SER A 33 -9.65 11.53 -3.90
N TYR A 34 -8.66 11.01 -3.15
CA TYR A 34 -8.76 10.79 -1.71
C TYR A 34 -7.59 11.40 -0.93
N PRO A 35 -7.83 11.88 0.30
CA PRO A 35 -6.78 12.46 1.13
C PRO A 35 -5.90 11.36 1.73
N PHE A 36 -4.80 11.05 1.06
CA PHE A 36 -3.75 10.20 1.60
C PHE A 36 -2.81 10.97 2.52
N LEU A 37 -2.09 10.23 3.39
CA LEU A 37 -0.97 10.80 4.13
C LEU A 37 0.04 11.33 3.13
N LYS A 38 0.68 12.45 3.49
CA LYS A 38 1.70 13.10 2.66
C LYS A 38 2.96 13.32 3.48
N ASP A 39 4.12 13.14 2.84
CA ASP A 39 5.40 13.54 3.42
C ASP A 39 5.56 15.08 3.41
N GLU A 40 6.68 15.57 3.94
CA GLU A 40 7.00 17.02 3.97
C GLU A 40 7.10 17.65 2.57
N ALA A 41 7.35 16.85 1.54
CA ALA A 41 7.43 17.28 0.15
C ALA A 41 6.06 17.18 -0.57
N GLY A 42 5.02 16.72 0.12
CA GLY A 42 3.66 16.60 -0.41
C GLY A 42 3.38 15.32 -1.19
N ASN A 43 4.31 14.36 -1.22
CA ASN A 43 4.12 13.07 -1.89
C ASN A 43 3.23 12.15 -1.05
N GLU A 44 2.34 11.40 -1.69
CA GLU A 44 1.49 10.42 -1.03
C GLU A 44 2.31 9.26 -0.48
N ILE A 45 2.12 9.00 0.81
CA ILE A 45 2.80 7.95 1.56
C ILE A 45 1.80 6.99 2.21
N ASP A 46 2.28 5.79 2.46
CA ASP A 46 1.61 4.75 3.22
C ASP A 46 1.81 4.95 4.74
N LEU A 47 1.36 4.00 5.56
CA LEU A 47 1.50 4.09 7.02
C LEU A 47 2.93 3.88 7.54
N ASP A 48 3.85 3.36 6.73
CA ASP A 48 5.28 3.23 7.03
C ASP A 48 6.10 4.44 6.55
N GLY A 49 5.45 5.41 5.89
CA GLY A 49 6.11 6.58 5.31
C GLY A 49 6.71 6.36 3.94
N ASN A 50 6.40 5.23 3.29
CA ASN A 50 6.86 4.89 1.95
C ASN A 50 5.91 5.42 0.89
N ARG A 51 6.39 5.68 -0.33
CA ARG A 51 5.52 6.12 -1.43
C ARG A 51 4.44 5.07 -1.70
N ARG A 52 3.20 5.54 -1.89
CA ARG A 52 2.02 4.68 -2.06
C ARG A 52 1.79 4.14 -3.48
N ILE A 53 2.74 4.35 -4.39
CA ILE A 53 2.77 3.67 -5.69
C ILE A 53 4.20 3.26 -5.94
N VAL A 54 4.45 1.97 -5.85
CA VAL A 54 5.71 1.35 -6.26
C VAL A 54 5.40 0.23 -7.24
N GLY A 55 5.78 0.44 -8.50
CA GLY A 55 5.51 -0.51 -9.59
C GLY A 55 4.47 0.01 -10.57
N GLU A 56 3.56 -0.87 -10.99
CA GLU A 56 2.56 -0.64 -12.03
C GLU A 56 1.28 0.00 -11.49
N ALA A 57 0.88 -0.35 -10.26
CA ALA A 57 -0.33 0.16 -9.64
C ALA A 57 -0.22 0.19 -8.11
N ILE A 58 -1.07 0.98 -7.46
CA ILE A 58 -1.20 1.00 -6.00
C ILE A 58 -1.57 -0.37 -5.44
N ASP A 59 -1.00 -0.75 -4.30
CA ASP A 59 -1.38 -1.99 -3.62
C ASP A 59 -2.74 -1.83 -2.90
N LEU A 60 -3.44 -2.94 -2.73
CA LEU A 60 -4.65 -2.95 -1.90
C LEU A 60 -4.27 -3.03 -0.42
N GLY A 61 -4.39 -1.91 0.28
CA GLY A 61 -4.16 -1.88 1.72
C GLY A 61 -3.76 -0.51 2.23
N ALA A 62 -3.25 -0.51 3.47
CA ALA A 62 -2.71 0.68 4.13
C ALA A 62 -1.18 0.82 3.95
N TYR A 63 -0.52 -0.23 3.46
CA TYR A 63 0.92 -0.34 3.24
C TYR A 63 1.17 -0.70 1.78
N GLU A 64 2.23 -0.15 1.21
CA GLU A 64 2.72 -0.48 -0.13
C GLU A 64 3.91 -1.45 -0.03
N HIS A 65 3.95 -2.49 -0.86
CA HIS A 65 5.09 -3.38 -0.98
C HIS A 65 6.17 -2.74 -1.86
N GLN A 66 7.43 -2.75 -1.39
CA GLN A 66 8.59 -2.20 -2.12
C GLN A 66 9.55 -3.28 -2.64
#